data_AF-A0A930ER90-F1
#
_entry.id   AF-A0A930ER90-F1
#
_cell.length_a   1.000
_cell.length_b   1.000
_cell.length_c   1.000
_cell.angle_alpha   90.00
_cell.angle_beta   90.00
_cell.angle_gamma   90.00
#
_symmetry.space_group_name_H-M   'P 1'
#
loop_
_entity.id
_entity.type
_entity.pdbx_description
1 polymer ?
#
loop_
_entity_poly.entity_id
_entity_poly.type
_entity_poly.pdbx_seq_one_letter_code
_entity_poly.pdbx_strand_id
1 'polypeptide(L)'
;MIEKAKELASKAMSEVNGVDVKPEDCFVVWFCKTLQNWKALVSTNALKSTNEQADYCEVTHNGDKNETYVDVYRKAKNICYLDEK
;
A
#
# COMPACT_ATOMS: atom_id res chain seq x y z
N MET A 1 -9.88 -0.06 9.75
CA MET A 1 -9.66 -0.32 8.31
C MET A 1 -8.41 0.41 7.84
N ILE A 2 -8.36 1.74 7.94
CA ILE A 2 -7.16 2.53 7.57
C ILE A 2 -5.93 2.12 8.39
N GLU A 3 -6.02 2.10 9.73
CA GLU A 3 -4.86 1.70 10.56
C GLU A 3 -4.44 0.25 10.30
N LYS A 4 -5.39 -0.68 10.26
CA LYS A 4 -5.14 -2.07 9.82
C LYS A 4 -4.46 -2.14 8.44
N ALA A 5 -4.82 -1.28 7.49
CA ALA A 5 -4.19 -1.24 6.18
C ALA A 5 -2.73 -0.80 6.26
N LYS A 6 -2.44 0.24 7.05
CA LYS A 6 -1.05 0.69 7.30
C LYS A 6 -0.22 -0.38 7.99
N GLU A 7 -0.76 -1.04 9.02
CA GLU A 7 -0.09 -2.13 9.75
C GLU A 7 0.28 -3.29 8.82
N LEU A 8 -0.66 -3.73 7.99
CA LEU A 8 -0.44 -4.84 7.06
C LEU A 8 0.52 -4.45 5.94
N ALA A 9 0.38 -3.24 5.40
CA ALA A 9 1.28 -2.75 4.36
C ALA A 9 2.71 -2.56 4.89
N SER A 10 2.89 -1.99 6.09
CA SER A 10 4.20 -1.79 6.70
C SER A 10 4.89 -3.13 6.92
N LYS A 11 4.18 -4.13 7.47
CA LYS A 11 4.70 -5.48 7.65
C LYS A 11 5.15 -6.10 6.31
N ALA A 12 4.30 -6.04 5.28
CA ALA A 12 4.60 -6.64 3.99
C ALA A 12 5.77 -5.95 3.27
N MET A 13 5.85 -4.61 3.35
CA MET A 13 6.99 -3.86 2.82
C MET A 13 8.27 -4.18 3.60
N SER A 14 8.21 -4.33 4.93
CA SER A 14 9.37 -4.71 5.73
C SER A 14 9.92 -6.08 5.31
N GLU A 15 9.03 -7.06 5.13
CA GLU A 15 9.38 -8.42 4.70
C GLU A 15 10.01 -8.44 3.30
N VAL A 16 9.44 -7.72 2.34
CA VAL A 16 9.93 -7.69 0.95
C VAL A 16 11.27 -6.96 0.79
N ASN A 17 11.48 -5.89 1.59
CA ASN A 17 12.66 -5.04 1.45
C ASN A 17 13.79 -5.38 2.44
N GLY A 18 13.51 -6.15 3.49
CA GLY A 18 14.49 -6.46 4.53
C GLY A 18 14.86 -5.26 5.42
N VAL A 19 13.97 -4.28 5.56
CA VAL A 19 14.15 -3.08 6.38
C VAL A 19 12.92 -2.86 7.26
N ASP A 20 13.08 -2.21 8.42
CA ASP A 20 11.95 -1.94 9.31
C ASP A 20 11.13 -0.72 8.82
N VAL A 21 9.97 -0.97 8.24
CA VAL A 21 8.96 0.04 7.89
C VAL A 21 7.89 0.06 8.96
N LYS A 22 7.65 1.23 9.56
CA LYS A 22 6.66 1.38 10.62
C LYS A 22 5.30 1.84 10.09
N PRO A 23 4.18 1.46 10.73
CA PRO A 23 2.85 1.90 10.32
C PRO A 23 2.70 3.43 10.30
N GLU A 24 3.36 4.16 11.20
CA GLU A 24 3.36 5.63 11.25
C GLU A 24 4.03 6.29 10.04
N ASP A 25 4.94 5.59 9.37
CA ASP A 25 5.60 6.05 8.15
C ASP A 25 4.76 5.76 6.90
N CYS A 26 3.63 5.06 7.06
CA CYS A 26 2.74 4.66 5.98
C CYS A 26 1.54 5.61 5.85
N PHE A 27 1.17 5.93 4.62
CA PHE A 27 0.03 6.76 4.29
C PHE A 27 -0.85 6.10 3.22
N VAL A 28 -2.15 6.35 3.33
CA VAL A 28 -3.15 5.83 2.39
C VAL A 28 -3.23 6.78 1.20
N VAL A 29 -2.90 6.27 0.02
CA VAL A 29 -3.00 6.99 -1.26
C VAL A 29 -4.44 7.00 -1.76
N TRP A 30 -5.14 5.88 -1.60
CA TRP A 30 -6.54 5.75 -1.96
C TRP A 30 -7.25 4.74 -1.07
N PHE A 31 -8.53 4.97 -0.81
CA PHE A 31 -9.34 4.08 0.00
C PHE A 31 -10.77 4.03 -0.51
N CYS A 32 -11.34 2.83 -0.56
CA CYS A 32 -12.77 2.66 -0.71
C CYS A 32 -13.31 1.58 0.23
N LYS A 33 -14.60 1.69 0.50
CA LYS A 33 -15.38 0.70 1.24
C LYS A 33 -16.74 0.53 0.59
N THR A 34 -17.14 -0.71 0.40
CA THR A 34 -18.49 -1.06 -0.07
C THR A 34 -18.98 -2.23 0.78
N LEU A 35 -20.05 -1.99 1.56
CA LEU A 35 -20.56 -2.95 2.53
C LEU A 35 -19.45 -3.44 3.49
N GLN A 36 -19.26 -4.75 3.64
CA GLN A 36 -18.21 -5.37 4.46
C GLN A 36 -16.82 -5.42 3.80
N ASN A 37 -16.70 -5.07 2.52
CA ASN A 37 -15.44 -5.10 1.78
C ASN A 37 -14.76 -3.72 1.79
N TRP A 38 -13.43 -3.70 1.83
CA TRP A 38 -12.66 -2.47 1.67
C TRP A 38 -11.33 -2.72 0.96
N LYS A 39 -10.84 -1.71 0.26
CA LYS A 39 -9.53 -1.71 -0.39
C LYS A 39 -8.79 -0.42 -0.06
N ALA A 40 -7.50 -0.54 0.22
CA ALA A 40 -6.60 0.59 0.43
C ALA A 40 -5.37 0.45 -0.47
N LEU A 41 -4.98 1.54 -1.12
CA LEU A 41 -3.64 1.67 -1.68
C LEU A 41 -2.79 2.43 -0.66
N VAL A 42 -1.67 1.83 -0.27
CA VAL A 42 -0.82 2.33 0.81
C VAL A 42 0.60 2.51 0.29
N SER A 43 1.23 3.61 0.65
CA SER A 43 2.64 3.89 0.37
C SER A 43 3.35 4.35 1.64
N THR A 44 4.67 4.52 1.59
CA THR A 44 5.49 4.92 2.74
C THR A 44 6.54 5.96 2.36
N ASN A 45 6.87 6.84 3.31
CA ASN A 45 8.00 7.75 3.21
C ASN A 45 9.32 7.12 3.73
N ALA A 46 9.27 5.94 4.36
CA ALA A 46 10.45 5.25 4.88
C ALA A 46 11.32 4.63 3.76
N LEU A 47 10.71 4.38 2.60
CA LEU A 47 11.37 3.78 1.44
C LEU A 47 11.52 4.80 0.31
N LYS A 48 12.46 4.53 -0.59
CA LYS A 48 12.61 5.32 -1.82
C LYS A 48 11.92 4.59 -2.96
N SER A 49 11.18 5.32 -3.79
CA SER A 49 10.63 4.81 -5.05
C SER A 49 11.73 4.48 -6.06
N THR A 50 12.44 3.37 -5.85
CA THR A 50 13.42 2.81 -6.79
C THR A 50 12.90 1.48 -7.34
N ASN A 51 13.54 0.97 -8.40
CA ASN A 51 13.24 -0.35 -8.93
C ASN A 51 13.72 -1.51 -8.03
N GLU A 52 14.42 -1.21 -6.94
CA GLU A 52 14.94 -2.19 -5.99
C GLU A 52 14.00 -2.33 -4.78
N GLN A 53 13.36 -1.24 -4.36
CA GLN A 53 12.48 -1.20 -3.19
C GLN A 53 11.00 -1.24 -3.58
N ALA A 54 10.21 -1.98 -2.79
CA ALA A 54 8.77 -2.01 -2.91
C ALA A 54 8.14 -1.05 -1.89
N ASP A 55 7.65 0.08 -2.36
CA ASP A 55 7.14 1.20 -1.56
C ASP A 55 5.62 1.40 -1.70
N TYR A 56 4.94 0.42 -2.29
CA TYR A 56 3.51 0.50 -2.60
C TYR A 56 2.81 -0.84 -2.38
N CYS A 57 1.68 -0.80 -1.67
CA CYS A 57 0.86 -1.98 -1.38
C CYS A 57 -0.59 -1.74 -1.76
N GLU A 58 -1.25 -2.77 -2.28
CA GLU A 58 -2.70 -2.88 -2.31
C GLU A 58 -3.15 -3.80 -1.18
N VAL A 59 -4.00 -3.30 -0.28
CA VAL A 59 -4.59 -4.07 0.82
C VAL A 59 -6.07 -4.27 0.54
N THR A 60 -6.50 -5.52 0.41
CA THR A 60 -7.86 -5.89 0.04
C THR A 60 -8.49 -6.76 1.12
N HIS A 61 -9.55 -6.27 1.75
CA HIS A 61 -10.30 -7.04 2.73
C HIS A 61 -11.61 -7.57 2.15
N ASN A 62 -11.74 -8.90 2.22
CA ASN A 62 -12.99 -9.60 1.97
C ASN A 62 -13.73 -9.79 3.29
N GLY A 63 -14.80 -9.03 3.49
CA GLY A 63 -15.58 -9.05 4.72
C GLY A 63 -16.47 -10.29 4.86
N ASP A 64 -16.86 -10.94 3.75
CA ASP A 64 -17.67 -12.17 3.79
C ASP A 64 -16.88 -13.35 4.36
N LYS A 65 -15.59 -13.40 4.03
CA LYS A 65 -14.65 -14.43 4.51
C LYS A 65 -13.78 -13.97 5.68
N ASN A 66 -13.89 -12.70 6.08
CA ASN A 66 -13.07 -12.06 7.10
C ASN A 66 -11.55 -12.23 6.88
N GLU A 67 -11.10 -12.07 5.64
CA GLU A 67 -9.71 -12.27 5.23
C GLU A 67 -9.14 -11.01 4.58
N THR A 68 -7.83 -10.82 4.64
CA THR A 68 -7.17 -9.63 4.06
C THR A 68 -5.96 -10.07 3.24
N TYR A 69 -5.90 -9.61 2.01
CA TYR A 69 -4.83 -9.84 1.06
C TYR A 69 -3.97 -8.58 0.95
N VAL A 70 -2.66 -8.76 0.74
CA VAL A 70 -1.71 -7.67 0.54
C VAL A 70 -0.86 -7.98 -0.68
N ASP A 71 -1.01 -7.18 -1.73
CA ASP A 71 -0.16 -7.23 -2.91
C ASP A 71 0.90 -6.13 -2.80
N VAL A 72 2.17 -6.50 -2.95
CA VAL A 72 3.31 -5.59 -2.79
C VAL A 72 3.94 -5.31 -4.16
N TYR A 73 4.09 -4.03 -4.49
CA TYR A 73 4.55 -3.57 -5.80
C TYR A 73 5.85 -2.77 -5.69
N ARG A 74 6.73 -2.95 -6.69
CA ARG A 74 7.86 -2.04 -6.95
C ARG A 74 7.47 -1.02 -7.99
N LYS A 75 7.70 0.26 -7.70
CA LYS A 75 7.41 1.33 -8.65
C LYS A 75 8.42 1.32 -9.80
N ALA A 76 7.94 1.10 -11.02
CA ALA A 76 8.82 1.09 -12.20
C ALA A 76 9.20 2.51 -12.65
N LYS A 77 8.21 3.41 -12.79
CA LYS A 77 8.38 4.80 -13.24
C LYS A 77 7.27 5.69 -12.67
N ASN A 78 7.53 6.99 -12.60
CA ASN A 78 6.52 8.02 -12.40
C ASN A 78 6.67 9.04 -13.53
N ILE A 79 5.66 9.14 -14.39
CA ILE A 79 5.67 10.02 -15.56
C ILE A 79 4.48 10.96 -15.43
N CYS A 80 4.75 12.27 -15.53
CA CYS A 80 3.71 13.28 -15.59
C CYS A 80 3.35 13.53 -17.06
N TYR A 81 2.09 13.30 -17.43
CA TYR A 81 1.54 13.69 -18.73
C TYR A 81 0.67 14.92 -18.52
N LEU A 82 0.83 15.93 -19.37
CA LEU A 82 0.01 17.13 -19.35
C LEU A 82 -1.27 16.85 -20.13
N ASP A 83 -2.43 17.11 -19.52
CA ASP A 83 -3.71 17.08 -20.23
C ASP A 83 -3.80 18.28 -21.18
N GLU A 84 -4.40 18.08 -22.36
CA GLU A 84 -4.82 19.18 -23.22
C GLU A 84 -6.00 19.91 -22.55
N LYS A 85 -5.97 21.24 -22.56
CA LYS A 85 -6.99 22.08 -21.93
C LYS A 85 -8.32 22.07 -22.68
#